data_AF-A0A2V8C4P4-F1
#
_entry.id   AF-A0A2V8C4P4-F1
#
_cell.length_a   1.000
_cell.length_b   1.000
_cell.length_c   1.000
_cell.angle_alpha   90.00
_cell.angle_beta   90.00
_cell.angle_gamma   90.00
#
_symmetry.space_group_name_H-M   'P 1'
#
loop_
_entity.id
_entity.type
_entity.pdbx_description
1 polymer ?
#
loop_
_entity_poly.entity_id
_entity_poly.type
_entity_poly.pdbx_seq_one_letter_code
_entity_poly.pdbx_strand_id
1 'polypeptide(L)' 'WDEVRGGGSYLSQNDFRVHFGLGDAATIERVDVRWPNGLEESWDGLTVDTFHVLKEGGGHAQRPSR' A
#
# COMPACT_ATOMS: atom_id res chain seq x y z
N TRP A 1 11.91 -7.12 -3.60
CA TRP A 1 11.56 -5.73 -3.92
C TRP A 1 10.81 -5.76 -5.24
N ASP A 2 9.49 -5.93 -5.18
CA ASP A 2 8.65 -5.84 -6.38
C ASP A 2 8.05 -4.43 -6.42
N GLU A 3 8.48 -3.65 -7.41
CA GLU A 3 8.01 -2.29 -7.64
C GLU A 3 6.98 -2.34 -8.78
N VAL A 4 5.72 -2.09 -8.46
CA VAL A 4 4.68 -1.93 -9.48
C VAL A 4 4.52 -0.46 -9.83
N ARG A 5 4.93 -0.09 -11.03
CA ARG A 5 4.76 1.27 -11.56
C ARG A 5 3.38 1.43 -12.16
N GLY A 6 2.51 2.17 -11.46
CA GLY A 6 1.20 2.57 -11.95
C GLY A 6 1.25 3.76 -12.89
N GLY A 7 1.92 3.62 -14.04
CA GLY A 7 1.91 4.62 -15.10
C GLY A 7 1.32 4.04 -16.38
N GLY A 8 0.14 4.52 -16.81
CA GLY A 8 -0.45 4.03 -18.05
C GLY A 8 -1.77 4.67 -18.48
N SER A 9 -1.81 5.99 -18.61
CA SER A 9 -2.79 6.72 -19.46
C SER A 9 -4.28 6.69 -19.06
N TYR A 10 -5.01 7.70 -19.56
CA TYR A 10 -6.42 7.99 -19.28
C TYR A 10 -7.33 6.78 -19.54
N LEU A 11 -8.14 6.39 -18.53
CA LEU A 11 -9.20 5.35 -18.54
C LEU A 11 -8.77 3.86 -18.63
N SER A 12 -7.53 3.50 -18.35
CA SER A 12 -7.17 2.07 -18.17
C SER A 12 -6.14 1.92 -17.06
N GLN A 13 -6.56 1.34 -15.94
CA GLN A 13 -5.66 0.97 -14.85
C GLN A 13 -5.57 -0.56 -14.82
N ASN A 14 -4.35 -1.10 -14.92
CA ASN A 14 -4.11 -2.50 -14.60
C ASN A 14 -4.43 -2.72 -13.13
N ASP A 15 -5.05 -3.85 -12.81
CA ASP A 15 -5.20 -4.30 -11.43
C ASP A 15 -3.81 -4.52 -10.82
N PHE A 16 -3.32 -3.56 -10.04
CA PHE A 16 -1.99 -3.58 -9.44
C PHE A 16 -1.95 -4.50 -8.22
N ARG A 17 -2.38 -5.75 -8.41
CA ARG A 17 -2.26 -6.79 -7.40
C ARG A 17 -0.82 -7.23 -7.30
N VAL A 18 -0.15 -6.80 -6.23
CA VAL A 18 1.12 -7.39 -5.80
C VAL A 18 0.81 -8.51 -4.83
N HIS A 19 1.31 -9.70 -5.13
CA HIS A 19 1.23 -10.84 -4.23
C HIS A 19 2.52 -10.92 -3.41
N PHE A 20 2.43 -10.62 -2.12
CA PHE A 20 3.53 -10.83 -1.18
C PHE A 20 3.28 -12.13 -0.42
N GLY A 21 4.23 -13.06 -0.47
CA GLY A 21 4.14 -14.29 0.31
C GLY A 21 4.39 -14.00 1.79
N LEU A 22 3.31 -13.97 2.59
CA LEU A 22 3.37 -13.71 4.04
C LEU A 22 3.75 -14.96 4.87
N GLY A 23 3.85 -16.14 4.24
CA GLY A 23 4.13 -17.40 4.93
C GLY A 23 3.06 -17.72 5.96
N ASP A 24 3.47 -18.08 7.19
CA ASP A 24 2.58 -18.34 8.32
C ASP A 24 2.15 -17.07 9.08
N ALA A 25 2.48 -15.87 8.56
CA ALA A 25 2.10 -14.63 9.22
C ALA A 25 0.58 -14.40 9.12
N ALA A 26 -0.08 -14.28 10.27
CA ALA A 26 -1.51 -13.97 10.36
C ALA A 26 -1.82 -12.47 10.21
N THR A 27 -0.79 -11.64 10.10
CA THR A 27 -0.93 -10.18 10.12
C THR A 27 0.16 -9.54 9.26
N ILE A 28 -0.23 -8.52 8.49
CA ILE A 28 0.68 -7.61 7.78
C ILE A 28 1.16 -6.59 8.80
N GLU A 29 2.46 -6.59 9.08
CA GLU A 29 3.05 -5.70 10.07
C GLU A 29 2.83 -4.23 9.70
N ARG A 30 3.11 -3.85 8.44
CA ARG A 30 2.93 -2.49 7.94
C ARG A 30 2.72 -2.44 6.43
N VAL A 31 1.84 -1.53 5.99
CA VAL A 31 1.72 -1.08 4.61
C VAL A 31 2.00 0.42 4.55
N ASP A 32 2.93 0.80 3.67
CA ASP A 32 3.31 2.20 3.43
C ASP A 32 2.80 2.64 2.05
N VAL A 33 2.10 3.76 1.97
CA VAL A 33 1.57 4.35 0.74
C VAL A 33 2.14 5.75 0.56
N ARG A 34 2.77 6.00 -0.58
CA ARG A 34 3.12 7.34 -1.05
C ARG A 34 2.07 7.81 -2.06
N TRP A 35 1.34 8.86 -1.70
CA TRP A 35 0.29 9.45 -2.53
C TRP A 35 0.86 10.40 -3.61
N PRO A 36 0.10 10.68 -4.69
CA PRO A 36 0.54 11.59 -5.75
C PRO A 36 0.84 13.03 -5.29
N ASN A 37 0.22 13.48 -4.20
CA ASN A 37 0.48 14.81 -3.61
C ASN A 37 1.76 14.85 -2.73
N GLY A 38 2.46 13.73 -2.59
CA GLY A 38 3.65 13.61 -1.76
C GLY A 38 3.39 13.29 -0.30
N LEU A 39 2.13 13.12 0.12
CA LEU A 39 1.81 12.59 1.44
C LEU A 39 2.24 11.12 1.52
N GLU A 40 2.84 10.74 2.63
CA GLU A 40 3.16 9.36 2.95
C GLU A 40 2.34 8.93 4.17
N GLU A 41 1.68 7.78 4.07
CA GLU A 41 0.86 7.24 5.14
C GLU A 41 1.15 5.76 5.36
N SER A 42 0.91 5.31 6.59
CA SER A 42 1.08 3.93 7.00
C SER A 42 -0.16 3.36 7.67
N TRP A 43 -0.31 2.04 7.53
CA TRP A 43 -1.27 1.20 8.24
C TRP A 43 -0.55 -0.01 8.81
N ASP A 44 -0.70 -0.25 10.11
CA ASP A 44 -0.10 -1.39 10.79
C ASP A 44 -1.14 -2.43 11.17
N GLY A 45 -0.71 -3.68 11.36
CA GLY A 45 -1.54 -4.71 11.96
C GLY A 45 -2.73 -5.15 11.11
N LEU A 46 -2.62 -5.08 9.79
CA LEU A 46 -3.72 -5.47 8.88
C LEU A 46 -3.85 -7.00 8.82
N THR A 47 -5.08 -7.51 8.81
CA THR A 47 -5.33 -8.95 8.71
C THR A 47 -4.99 -9.48 7.32
N VAL A 48 -4.45 -10.70 7.26
CA VAL A 48 -4.25 -11.41 5.98
C VAL A 48 -5.57 -11.93 5.42
N ASP A 49 -5.54 -12.46 4.19
CA ASP A 49 -6.69 -13.04 3.48
C ASP A 49 -7.92 -12.11 3.40
N THR A 50 -7.69 -10.80 3.42
CA THR A 50 -8.71 -9.76 3.45
C THR A 50 -8.39 -8.67 2.43
N PHE A 51 -9.42 -8.11 1.78
CA PHE A 51 -9.26 -6.91 0.97
C PHE A 51 -9.30 -5.66 1.85
N HIS A 52 -8.20 -4.90 1.88
CA HIS A 52 -8.12 -3.62 2.57
C HIS A 52 -8.27 -2.47 1.58
N VAL A 53 -9.18 -1.53 1.89
CA VAL A 53 -9.33 -0.29 1.13
C VAL A 53 -8.60 0.81 1.87
N LEU A 54 -7.48 1.26 1.31
CA LEU A 54 -6.72 2.38 1.86
C LEU A 54 -7.21 3.68 1.24
N LYS A 55 -7.61 4.62 2.09
CA LYS A 55 -8.08 5.94 1.68
C LYS A 55 -7.09 6.99 2.17
N GLU A 56 -6.72 7.90 1.29
CA GLU A 56 -5.88 9.06 1.61
C GLU A 56 -6.44 9.84 2.81
N GLY A 57 -5.57 10.15 3.77
CA GLY A 57 -5.92 10.78 5.04
C GLY A 57 -6.48 9.81 6.09
N GLY A 58 -6.57 8.52 5.76
CA GLY A 58 -7.05 7.45 6.64
C GLY A 58 -5.93 6.64 7.29
N GLY A 59 -4.67 6.93 6.97
CA GLY A 59 -3.51 6.36 7.61
C GLY A 59 -2.93 7.33 8.63
N HIS A 60 -1.83 6.92 9.26
CA HIS A 60 -1.03 7.87 10.02
C HIS A 60 0.11 8.39 9.15
N ALA A 61 0.36 9.69 9.22
CA ALA A 61 1.40 10.33 8.42
C ALA A 61 2.77 9.75 8.76
N GLN A 62 3.50 9.29 7.76
CA GLN A 62 4.91 8.98 7.92
C GLN A 62 5.71 10.28 8.06
N ARG A 63 6.64 10.29 9.02
CA ARG A 63 7.67 11.33 9.03
C ARG A 63 8.64 11.01 7.90
N PRO A 64 8.96 11.96 7.01
CA PRO A 64 9.92 11.70 5.94
C PRO A 64 11.24 11.24 6.56
N SER A 65 11.71 10.06 6.14
CA SER A 65 13.03 9.56 6.48
C SER A 65 14.09 10.48 5.87
N ARG A 66 14.92 11.09 6.72
CA ARG A 66 16.03 11.96 6.32
C ARG A 66 17.12 11.19 5.58
#